data_AF-A0A9P8L0Y9-F1
#
_entry.id   AF-A0A9P8L0Y9-F1
#
_cell.length_a   1.000
_cell.length_b   1.000
_cell.length_c   1.000
_cell.angle_alpha   90.00
_cell.angle_beta   90.00
_cell.angle_gamma   90.00
#
_symmetry.space_group_name_H-M   'P 1'
#
loop_
_entity.id
_entity.type
_entity.pdbx_description
1 polymer ?
#
loop_
_entity_poly.entity_id
_entity_poly.type
_entity_poly.pdbx_seq_one_letter_code
_entity_poly.pdbx_strand_id
1 'polypeptide(L)'
;MHYKWSGKKVKCEGLTVQLTKVLSERNVENLGEWVVVADGKPEGVDSPVVVRLRVQLDLETVDDHDRRVALKAAAIEYAALVDLVDSGHTPRCLAFGKMLQDQSWPYPGGYIHVLVMSKVSGRNVQQVLFDLTEGERAIIRVQLTSVLEWAKPKRLNLDITQIANYFRYLIDLEAVVYLGEDAGDIITPESSVVELFGLAMQAPKTNSTFLDDSAGVCKGYWAAILLASSDIHFDVLFLSAATARKGTDIRRKTEVQTISNNWNRPPDTALSSDIQPPIFSEKIRRSLATLSRTSSLDTAIPLLRLAIQARISTPLLQKHKYLLTSDVLDVVKKLQTPKPNTQLQADAQAAIQRVEDGGENHNGEDNKDEEGNYDNNSDDEGGDEEEDEGEGGGREENRNDGDVEEQGY
;
A
#
# COMPACT_ATOMS: atom_id res chain seq x y z
N MET A 1 16.61 -8.10 -6.49
CA MET A 1 17.36 -7.44 -7.59
C MET A 1 17.35 -5.95 -7.30
N HIS A 2 18.50 -5.28 -7.21
CA HIS A 2 18.54 -3.81 -7.03
C HIS A 2 18.56 -3.15 -8.40
N TYR A 3 17.50 -2.45 -8.76
CA TYR A 3 17.44 -1.70 -10.01
C TYR A 3 18.14 -0.34 -9.84
N LYS A 4 18.91 0.09 -10.85
CA LYS A 4 19.68 1.35 -10.79
C LYS A 4 18.82 2.52 -11.25
N TRP A 5 18.23 3.24 -10.29
CA TRP A 5 17.42 4.44 -10.55
C TRP A 5 18.25 5.68 -10.91
N SER A 6 19.39 5.89 -10.23
CA SER A 6 20.25 7.05 -10.50
C SER A 6 20.76 7.09 -11.95
N GLY A 7 20.66 8.27 -12.56
CA GLY A 7 21.01 8.55 -13.95
C GLY A 7 19.83 8.43 -14.92
N LYS A 8 18.71 7.82 -14.52
CA LYS A 8 17.50 7.72 -15.35
C LYS A 8 16.87 9.10 -15.56
N LYS A 9 16.29 9.31 -16.74
CA LYS A 9 15.53 10.52 -17.06
C LYS A 9 14.04 10.18 -17.06
N VAL A 10 13.25 11.00 -16.37
CA VAL A 10 11.78 10.91 -16.39
C VAL A 10 11.23 12.14 -17.08
N LYS A 11 10.18 11.94 -17.88
CA LYS A 11 9.48 13.02 -18.58
C LYS A 11 8.05 13.11 -18.05
N CYS A 12 7.65 14.27 -17.59
CA CYS A 12 6.34 14.50 -16.99
C CYS A 12 5.89 15.94 -17.30
N GLU A 13 4.76 16.10 -17.99
CA GLU A 13 4.16 17.41 -18.31
C GLU A 13 5.16 18.44 -18.91
N GLY A 14 5.99 17.99 -19.85
CA GLY A 14 7.00 18.84 -20.49
C GLY A 14 8.30 19.02 -19.67
N LEU A 15 8.32 18.61 -18.41
CA LEU A 15 9.51 18.63 -17.57
C LEU A 15 10.30 17.31 -17.74
N THR A 16 11.58 17.42 -18.12
CA THR A 16 12.52 16.29 -18.11
C THR A 16 13.42 16.40 -16.90
N VAL A 17 13.45 15.37 -16.05
CA VAL A 17 14.24 15.35 -14.81
C VAL A 17 15.18 14.15 -14.81
N GLN A 18 16.46 14.39 -14.60
CA GLN A 18 17.44 13.32 -14.37
C GLN A 18 17.49 12.99 -12.87
N LEU A 19 17.25 11.73 -12.51
CA LEU A 19 17.37 11.25 -11.14
C LEU A 19 18.86 11.22 -10.75
N THR A 20 19.23 11.89 -9.66
CA THR A 20 20.63 11.99 -9.23
C THR A 20 20.91 11.03 -8.08
N LYS A 21 20.08 11.04 -7.04
CA LYS A 21 20.26 10.25 -5.82
C LYS A 21 18.93 9.66 -5.34
N VAL A 22 18.89 8.36 -5.09
CA VAL A 22 17.72 7.72 -4.43
C VAL A 22 17.73 8.11 -2.95
N LEU A 23 16.61 8.67 -2.49
CA LEU A 23 16.36 9.05 -1.10
C LEU A 23 15.67 7.92 -0.34
N SER A 24 14.60 7.37 -0.93
CA SER A 24 13.89 6.23 -0.36
C SER A 24 13.38 5.29 -1.45
N GLU A 25 13.29 4.01 -1.10
CA GLU A 25 12.85 2.96 -2.00
C GLU A 25 12.02 1.95 -1.21
N ARG A 26 10.81 1.65 -1.67
CA ARG A 26 9.90 0.71 -1.01
C ARG A 26 9.07 -0.06 -2.00
N ASN A 27 9.00 -1.37 -1.81
CA ASN A 27 8.00 -2.21 -2.47
C ASN A 27 6.69 -2.17 -1.67
N VAL A 28 5.59 -1.80 -2.33
CA VAL A 28 4.23 -1.81 -1.79
C VAL A 28 3.50 -2.98 -2.44
N GLU A 29 3.82 -4.16 -1.93
CA GLU A 29 3.44 -5.46 -2.52
C GLU A 29 1.93 -5.58 -2.73
N ASN A 30 1.13 -5.09 -1.77
CA ASN A 30 -0.33 -5.14 -1.80
C ASN A 30 -0.96 -4.19 -2.83
N LEU A 31 -0.20 -3.26 -3.41
CA LEU A 31 -0.66 -2.41 -4.50
C LEU A 31 0.02 -2.78 -5.82
N GLY A 32 0.93 -3.76 -5.81
CA GLY A 32 1.74 -4.06 -6.98
C GLY A 32 2.58 -2.87 -7.43
N GLU A 33 3.10 -2.06 -6.50
CA GLU A 33 3.87 -0.87 -6.82
C GLU A 33 5.26 -0.89 -6.20
N TRP A 34 6.25 -0.40 -6.94
CA TRP A 34 7.55 -0.01 -6.43
C TRP A 34 7.61 1.51 -6.32
N VAL A 35 7.65 2.02 -5.10
CA VAL A 35 7.71 3.45 -4.82
C VAL A 35 9.16 3.89 -4.61
N VAL A 36 9.59 4.88 -5.36
CA VAL A 36 10.94 5.44 -5.31
C VAL A 36 10.84 6.94 -5.11
N VAL A 37 11.57 7.49 -4.14
CA VAL A 37 11.76 8.93 -3.98
C VAL A 37 13.23 9.22 -4.27
N ALA A 38 13.50 10.18 -5.13
CA ALA A 38 14.84 10.53 -5.55
C ALA A 38 15.01 12.05 -5.71
N ASP A 39 16.21 12.54 -5.44
CA ASP A 39 16.65 13.84 -5.91
C ASP A 39 16.68 13.83 -7.44
N GLY A 40 16.26 14.95 -8.03
CA GLY A 40 16.23 15.17 -9.46
C GLY A 40 16.88 16.49 -9.86
N LYS A 41 17.51 16.50 -11.04
CA LYS A 41 17.97 17.71 -11.72
C LYS A 41 17.11 17.93 -12.98
N PRO A 42 16.23 18.93 -13.02
CA PRO A 42 15.48 19.24 -14.22
C PRO A 42 16.42 19.74 -15.33
N GLU A 43 16.08 19.46 -16.59
CA GLU A 43 16.83 20.01 -17.74
C GLU A 43 16.56 21.50 -17.88
N GLY A 44 17.63 22.32 -17.95
CA GLY A 44 17.54 23.76 -18.11
C GLY A 44 17.19 24.56 -16.84
N VAL A 45 17.03 23.91 -15.68
CA VAL A 45 16.75 24.56 -14.40
C VAL A 45 17.81 24.17 -13.38
N ASP A 46 18.42 25.15 -12.72
CA ASP A 46 19.47 24.89 -11.73
C ASP A 46 18.93 24.43 -10.37
N SER A 47 17.67 24.74 -10.07
CA SER A 47 17.03 24.33 -8.81
C SER A 47 16.77 22.83 -8.77
N PRO A 48 17.27 22.11 -7.74
CA PRO A 48 16.99 20.69 -7.58
C PRO A 48 15.52 20.45 -7.23
N VAL A 49 15.02 19.28 -7.62
CA VAL A 49 13.65 18.82 -7.34
C VAL A 49 13.68 17.48 -6.62
N VAL A 50 12.55 17.10 -6.04
CA VAL A 50 12.32 15.73 -5.56
C VAL A 50 11.35 15.06 -6.51
N VAL A 51 11.68 13.87 -6.96
CA VAL A 51 10.85 13.04 -7.84
C VAL A 51 10.38 11.83 -7.08
N ARG A 52 9.08 11.61 -7.07
CA ARG A 52 8.45 10.38 -6.58
C ARG A 52 7.89 9.59 -7.74
N LEU A 53 8.34 8.34 -7.84
CA LEU A 53 7.91 7.38 -8.84
C LEU A 53 7.08 6.30 -8.16
N ARG A 54 5.92 5.97 -8.71
CA ARG A 54 5.20 4.74 -8.40
C ARG A 54 5.22 3.86 -9.65
N VAL A 55 6.13 2.90 -9.65
CA VAL A 55 6.38 2.00 -10.78
C VAL A 55 5.51 0.78 -10.60
N GLN A 56 4.64 0.53 -11.57
CA GLN A 56 3.80 -0.67 -11.56
C GLN A 56 4.69 -1.92 -11.68
N LEU A 57 4.48 -2.90 -10.81
CA LEU A 57 5.05 -4.23 -10.89
C LEU A 57 4.28 -5.07 -11.93
N ASP A 58 4.82 -6.25 -12.25
CA ASP A 58 4.30 -7.18 -13.27
C ASP A 58 2.77 -7.27 -13.32
N LEU A 59 2.21 -6.94 -14.50
CA LEU A 59 0.77 -6.85 -14.78
C LEU A 59 0.02 -8.15 -14.51
N GLU A 60 0.68 -9.30 -14.65
CA GLU A 60 0.05 -10.60 -14.47
C GLU A 60 -0.18 -10.95 -12.99
N THR A 61 0.53 -10.27 -12.08
CA THR A 61 0.55 -10.62 -10.66
C THR A 61 -0.36 -9.76 -9.78
N VAL A 62 -0.84 -8.63 -10.31
CA VAL A 62 -1.59 -7.63 -9.55
C VAL A 62 -3.07 -7.70 -9.92
N ASP A 63 -3.93 -7.89 -8.92
CA ASP A 63 -5.37 -7.88 -9.12
C ASP A 63 -5.87 -6.50 -9.62
N ASP A 64 -6.88 -6.50 -10.49
CA ASP A 64 -7.44 -5.27 -11.06
C ASP A 64 -7.99 -4.31 -9.97
N HIS A 65 -8.47 -4.84 -8.84
CA HIS A 65 -8.86 -4.06 -7.67
C HIS A 65 -7.66 -3.30 -7.09
N ASP A 66 -6.55 -3.99 -6.82
CA ASP A 66 -5.34 -3.39 -6.26
C ASP A 66 -4.77 -2.32 -7.20
N ARG A 67 -4.82 -2.57 -8.52
CA ARG A 67 -4.47 -1.59 -9.54
C ARG A 67 -5.34 -0.33 -9.46
N ARG A 68 -6.66 -0.47 -9.29
CA ARG A 68 -7.56 0.68 -9.13
C ARG A 68 -7.29 1.43 -7.82
N VAL A 69 -7.00 0.72 -6.74
CA VAL A 69 -6.63 1.34 -5.46
C VAL A 69 -5.33 2.13 -5.58
N ALA A 70 -4.32 1.56 -6.26
CA ALA A 70 -3.05 2.21 -6.54
C ALA A 70 -3.22 3.51 -7.33
N LEU A 71 -3.99 3.46 -8.43
CA LEU A 71 -4.32 4.63 -9.25
C LEU A 71 -5.03 5.72 -8.45
N LYS A 72 -6.04 5.33 -7.66
CA LYS A 72 -6.78 6.25 -6.79
C LYS A 72 -5.86 6.86 -5.73
N ALA A 73 -4.95 6.09 -5.16
CA ALA A 73 -3.99 6.57 -4.17
C ALA A 73 -3.02 7.60 -4.76
N ALA A 74 -2.53 7.40 -5.99
CA ALA A 74 -1.68 8.37 -6.69
C ALA A 74 -2.43 9.70 -6.96
N ALA A 75 -3.70 9.62 -7.38
CA ALA A 75 -4.52 10.80 -7.61
C ALA A 75 -4.84 11.58 -6.32
N ILE A 76 -5.14 10.87 -5.22
CA ILE A 76 -5.35 11.48 -3.90
C ILE A 76 -4.06 12.15 -3.41
N GLU A 77 -2.91 11.51 -3.58
CA GLU A 77 -1.61 12.07 -3.20
C GLU A 77 -1.31 13.37 -3.95
N TYR A 78 -1.55 13.40 -5.26
CA TYR A 78 -1.44 14.63 -6.06
C TYR A 78 -2.40 15.72 -5.57
N ALA A 79 -3.69 15.40 -5.42
CA ALA A 79 -4.69 16.38 -4.98
C ALA A 79 -4.35 16.97 -3.61
N ALA A 80 -3.93 16.13 -2.66
CA ALA A 80 -3.50 16.58 -1.34
C ALA A 80 -2.29 17.53 -1.42
N LEU A 81 -1.32 17.26 -2.30
CA LEU A 81 -0.16 18.12 -2.44
C LEU A 81 -0.52 19.49 -3.03
N VAL A 82 -1.39 19.51 -4.05
CA VAL A 82 -1.92 20.76 -4.63
C VAL A 82 -2.68 21.54 -3.56
N ASP A 83 -3.48 20.87 -2.75
CA ASP A 83 -4.26 21.53 -1.71
C ASP A 83 -3.43 22.11 -0.56
N LEU A 84 -2.27 21.54 -0.29
CA LEU A 84 -1.42 21.94 0.83
C LEU A 84 -0.32 22.93 0.43
N VAL A 85 -0.23 23.30 -0.85
CA VAL A 85 0.83 24.16 -1.41
C VAL A 85 0.97 25.49 -0.67
N ASP A 86 -0.16 26.05 -0.22
CA ASP A 86 -0.23 27.36 0.43
C ASP A 86 0.06 27.32 1.93
N SER A 87 0.26 26.13 2.51
CA SER A 87 0.61 26.01 3.93
C SER A 87 2.03 26.49 4.25
N GLY A 88 2.86 26.79 3.24
CA GLY A 88 4.24 27.28 3.39
C GLY A 88 5.25 26.24 3.86
N HIS A 89 4.78 25.07 4.33
CA HIS A 89 5.62 24.01 4.91
C HIS A 89 5.56 22.69 4.12
N THR A 90 4.96 22.69 2.93
CA THR A 90 4.88 21.50 2.07
C THR A 90 5.67 21.68 0.78
N PRO A 91 6.16 20.57 0.19
CA PRO A 91 6.68 20.61 -1.17
C PRO A 91 5.60 21.09 -2.14
N ARG A 92 5.97 21.96 -3.07
CA ARG A 92 5.07 22.39 -4.15
C ARG A 92 5.07 21.35 -5.26
N CYS A 93 3.90 20.96 -5.75
CA CYS A 93 3.79 20.14 -6.94
C CYS A 93 4.25 20.95 -8.16
N LEU A 94 5.18 20.41 -8.94
CA LEU A 94 5.71 21.02 -10.16
C LEU A 94 5.18 20.34 -11.42
N ALA A 95 5.03 19.02 -11.38
CA ALA A 95 4.45 18.23 -12.47
C ALA A 95 3.89 16.92 -11.92
N PHE A 96 2.78 16.44 -12.47
CA PHE A 96 2.22 15.13 -12.16
C PHE A 96 1.72 14.43 -13.41
N GLY A 97 2.05 13.16 -13.56
CA GLY A 97 1.68 12.46 -14.78
C GLY A 97 1.93 10.97 -14.75
N LYS A 98 1.61 10.35 -15.88
CA LYS A 98 1.79 8.93 -16.12
C LYS A 98 2.71 8.76 -17.33
N MET A 99 3.69 7.89 -17.21
CA MET A 99 4.53 7.44 -18.32
C MET A 99 4.45 5.93 -18.48
N LEU A 100 4.67 5.44 -19.70
CA LEU A 100 4.81 4.02 -19.98
C LEU A 100 6.25 3.57 -19.71
N GLN A 101 6.40 2.36 -19.19
CA GLN A 101 7.68 1.71 -18.99
C GLN A 101 8.19 1.17 -20.32
N ASP A 102 9.24 1.77 -20.87
CA ASP A 102 9.98 1.21 -22.00
C ASP A 102 10.93 0.07 -21.56
N GLN A 103 11.70 -0.46 -22.51
CA GLN A 103 12.67 -1.54 -22.30
C GLN A 103 13.80 -1.18 -21.31
N SER A 104 13.96 0.10 -20.98
CA SER A 104 14.97 0.54 -20.02
C SER A 104 14.49 0.46 -18.57
N TRP A 105 13.19 0.27 -18.33
CA TRP A 105 12.58 0.16 -16.99
C TRP A 105 12.41 -1.29 -16.54
N PRO A 106 12.20 -1.55 -15.24
CA PRO A 106 12.17 -2.92 -14.72
C PRO A 106 11.01 -3.76 -15.26
N TYR A 107 9.88 -3.12 -15.63
CA TYR A 107 8.66 -3.81 -16.09
C TYR A 107 8.12 -3.18 -17.38
N PRO A 108 8.71 -3.50 -18.56
CA PRO A 108 8.26 -2.96 -19.84
C PRO A 108 6.76 -3.19 -20.08
N GLY A 109 6.07 -2.16 -20.57
CA GLY A 109 4.61 -2.18 -20.79
C GLY A 109 3.77 -1.80 -19.57
N GLY A 110 4.35 -1.81 -18.36
CA GLY A 110 3.72 -1.22 -17.17
C GLY A 110 3.67 0.31 -17.24
N TYR A 111 3.09 0.94 -16.21
CA TYR A 111 3.12 2.40 -16.07
C TYR A 111 3.97 2.86 -14.89
N ILE A 112 4.36 4.14 -14.92
CA ILE A 112 4.97 4.86 -13.81
C ILE A 112 4.14 6.12 -13.57
N HIS A 113 3.62 6.29 -12.36
CA HIS A 113 3.18 7.62 -11.93
C HIS A 113 4.37 8.43 -11.48
N VAL A 114 4.53 9.62 -12.05
CA VAL A 114 5.61 10.54 -11.76
C VAL A 114 5.01 11.75 -11.07
N LEU A 115 5.52 12.07 -9.89
CA LEU A 115 5.20 13.28 -9.15
C LEU A 115 6.51 14.05 -8.92
N VAL A 116 6.64 15.21 -9.56
CA VAL A 116 7.80 16.10 -9.41
C VAL A 116 7.44 17.23 -8.47
N MET A 117 8.29 17.47 -7.48
CA MET A 117 8.02 18.40 -6.38
C MET A 117 9.22 19.32 -6.14
N SER A 118 8.97 20.52 -5.63
CA SER A 118 10.04 21.39 -5.17
C SER A 118 10.82 20.71 -4.05
N LYS A 119 12.15 20.81 -4.08
CA LYS A 119 12.97 20.35 -2.96
C LYS A 119 12.82 21.28 -1.76
N VAL A 120 12.48 20.73 -0.60
CA VAL A 120 12.43 21.45 0.69
C VAL A 120 13.79 21.27 1.38
N SER A 121 14.32 22.31 2.02
CA SER A 121 15.66 22.31 2.63
C SER A 121 15.68 21.76 4.06
N GLY A 122 16.40 20.66 4.30
CA GLY A 122 16.64 20.13 5.65
C GLY A 122 16.98 18.64 5.66
N ARG A 123 16.69 17.96 6.78
CA ARG A 123 17.01 16.55 7.01
C ARG A 123 15.76 15.73 7.33
N ASN A 124 15.80 14.43 7.05
CA ASN A 124 14.74 13.51 7.45
C ASN A 124 14.61 13.51 8.98
N VAL A 125 13.45 13.93 9.49
CA VAL A 125 13.16 14.01 10.94
C VAL A 125 13.40 12.67 11.64
N GLN A 126 13.14 11.53 10.99
CA GLN A 126 13.42 10.20 11.59
C GLN A 126 14.91 9.96 11.83
N GLN A 127 15.78 10.52 11.00
CA GLN A 127 17.23 10.31 11.11
C GLN A 127 17.84 11.17 12.23
N VAL A 128 17.26 12.35 12.48
CA VAL A 128 17.78 13.31 13.46
C VAL A 128 16.95 13.37 14.74
N LEU A 129 15.86 12.60 14.84
CA LEU A 129 14.86 12.70 15.92
C LEU A 129 15.47 12.80 17.32
N PHE A 130 16.45 11.94 17.60
CA PHE A 130 17.09 11.85 18.91
C PHE A 130 18.11 12.96 19.15
N ASP A 131 18.57 13.61 18.09
CA ASP A 131 19.54 14.71 18.11
C ASP A 131 18.85 16.08 18.13
N LEU A 132 17.52 16.13 17.96
CA LEU A 132 16.75 17.37 17.99
C LEU A 132 16.70 17.96 19.40
N THR A 133 17.11 19.23 19.50
CA THR A 133 16.89 20.07 20.68
C THR A 133 15.41 20.38 20.88
N GLU A 134 15.03 20.80 22.08
CA GLU A 134 13.64 21.15 22.40
C GLU A 134 13.11 22.30 21.52
N GLY A 135 13.96 23.29 21.22
CA GLY A 135 13.62 24.39 20.32
C GLY A 135 13.32 23.90 18.90
N GLU A 136 14.13 22.99 18.37
CA GLU A 136 13.89 22.38 17.06
C GLU A 136 12.59 21.56 17.05
N ARG A 137 12.30 20.81 18.11
CA ARG A 137 11.02 20.09 18.26
C ARG A 137 9.81 21.03 18.31
N ALA A 138 9.93 22.17 18.98
CA ALA A 138 8.88 23.19 18.98
C ALA A 138 8.64 23.74 17.57
N ILE A 139 9.69 24.03 16.80
CA ILE A 139 9.59 24.47 15.41
C ILE A 139 8.87 23.42 14.54
N ILE A 140 9.27 22.15 14.66
CA ILE A 140 8.61 21.02 13.96
C ILE A 140 7.11 20.99 14.25
N ARG A 141 6.73 21.11 15.53
CA ARG A 141 5.34 21.08 15.95
C ARG A 141 4.53 22.24 15.40
N VAL A 142 5.08 23.45 15.43
CA VAL A 142 4.42 24.63 14.85
C VAL A 142 4.18 24.41 13.36
N GLN A 143 5.20 23.99 12.61
CA GLN A 143 5.08 23.73 11.17
C GLN A 143 4.03 22.66 10.86
N LEU A 144 4.07 21.53 11.58
CA LEU A 144 3.09 20.46 11.40
C LEU A 144 1.67 20.91 11.77
N THR A 145 1.52 21.68 12.85
CA THR A 145 0.24 22.22 13.27
C THR A 145 -0.33 23.14 12.19
N SER A 146 0.48 24.05 11.65
CA SER A 146 0.06 24.94 10.56
C SER A 146 -0.41 24.17 9.32
N VAL A 147 0.29 23.09 8.93
CA VAL A 147 -0.15 22.22 7.82
C VAL A 147 -1.50 21.56 8.11
N LEU A 148 -1.69 21.02 9.32
CA LEU A 148 -2.92 20.34 9.71
C LEU A 148 -4.11 21.30 9.87
N GLU A 149 -3.87 22.51 10.35
CA GLU A 149 -4.85 23.58 10.39
C GLU A 149 -5.26 24.02 8.99
N TRP A 150 -4.31 24.10 8.06
CA TRP A 150 -4.57 24.39 6.65
C TRP A 150 -5.41 23.29 5.97
N ALA A 151 -5.15 22.02 6.32
CA ALA A 151 -5.88 20.87 5.80
C ALA A 151 -7.34 20.81 6.30
N LYS A 152 -7.62 21.40 7.48
CA LYS A 152 -8.91 21.30 8.19
C LYS A 152 -10.14 21.77 7.39
N PRO A 153 -10.19 23.00 6.84
CA PRO A 153 -11.40 23.50 6.15
C PRO A 153 -11.68 22.77 4.83
N LYS A 154 -10.65 22.19 4.21
CA LYS A 154 -10.77 21.55 2.89
C LYS A 154 -11.54 20.23 2.91
N ARG A 155 -11.97 19.76 4.09
CA ARG A 155 -12.59 18.42 4.29
C ARG A 155 -11.86 17.37 3.46
N LEU A 156 -10.52 17.48 3.40
CA LEU A 156 -9.73 16.36 2.96
C LEU A 156 -10.16 15.26 3.92
N ASN A 157 -10.89 14.27 3.41
CA ASN A 157 -11.35 13.10 4.16
C ASN A 157 -10.12 12.24 4.46
N LEU A 158 -9.12 12.88 5.08
CA LEU A 158 -7.95 12.26 5.61
C LEU A 158 -8.45 11.48 6.81
N ASP A 159 -8.89 10.26 6.54
CA ASP A 159 -8.93 9.23 7.57
C ASP A 159 -7.60 9.29 8.34
N ILE A 160 -7.59 8.95 9.63
CA ILE A 160 -6.37 8.79 10.44
C ILE A 160 -5.31 8.03 9.64
N THR A 161 -5.71 7.03 8.85
CA THR A 161 -4.82 6.28 7.97
C THR A 161 -4.22 7.15 6.85
N GLN A 162 -4.97 8.08 6.28
CA GLN A 162 -4.51 9.04 5.29
C GLN A 162 -3.68 10.18 5.91
N ILE A 163 -4.02 10.68 7.10
CA ILE A 163 -3.16 11.59 7.86
C ILE A 163 -1.86 10.86 8.23
N ALA A 164 -1.95 9.61 8.69
CA ALA A 164 -0.80 8.78 9.00
C ALA A 164 -0.01 8.43 7.74
N ASN A 165 -0.65 8.26 6.59
CA ASN A 165 0.02 8.11 5.30
C ASN A 165 0.61 9.43 4.80
N TYR A 166 0.04 10.58 5.18
CA TYR A 166 0.57 11.92 4.93
C TYR A 166 1.76 12.22 5.84
N PHE A 167 1.69 11.86 7.12
CA PHE A 167 2.83 11.85 8.04
C PHE A 167 3.88 10.86 7.57
N ARG A 168 3.47 9.67 7.13
CA ARG A 168 4.35 8.67 6.51
C ARG A 168 4.90 9.17 5.20
N TYR A 169 4.19 10.04 4.47
CA TYR A 169 4.64 10.73 3.28
C TYR A 169 5.65 11.83 3.63
N LEU A 170 5.41 12.68 4.63
CA LEU A 170 6.40 13.63 5.17
C LEU A 170 7.65 12.91 5.70
N ILE A 171 7.45 11.77 6.36
CA ILE A 171 8.48 10.87 6.87
C ILE A 171 9.25 10.14 5.75
N ASP A 172 8.56 9.62 4.73
CA ASP A 172 9.13 8.87 3.60
C ASP A 172 9.72 9.78 2.52
N LEU A 173 9.28 11.04 2.45
CA LEU A 173 9.82 12.08 1.55
C LEU A 173 11.23 12.53 1.93
N GLU A 174 11.78 12.05 3.06
CA GLU A 174 12.86 12.78 3.73
C GLU A 174 12.51 14.26 3.95
N ALA A 175 11.21 14.63 3.99
CA ALA A 175 10.74 15.99 4.18
C ALA A 175 10.96 16.38 5.64
N VAL A 176 12.20 16.76 5.90
CA VAL A 176 12.57 18.14 6.16
C VAL A 176 11.59 18.89 7.04
N VAL A 177 12.02 19.10 8.27
CA VAL A 177 11.70 20.32 8.98
C VAL A 177 12.87 21.28 8.78
N TYR A 178 12.55 22.54 8.50
CA TYR A 178 13.52 23.63 8.45
C TYR A 178 14.22 23.74 9.81
N LEU A 179 15.52 23.45 9.82
CA LEU A 179 16.44 23.77 10.91
C LEU A 179 17.47 24.75 10.32
N GLY A 180 17.06 26.00 10.11
CA GLY A 180 17.97 27.06 9.68
C GLY A 180 18.53 27.79 10.89
N GLU A 181 19.84 28.07 10.90
CA GLU A 181 20.51 28.89 11.93
C GLU A 181 20.04 30.37 11.91
N ASP A 182 19.30 30.78 10.87
CA ASP A 182 18.81 32.16 10.66
C ASP A 182 17.32 32.36 10.97
N ALA A 183 16.66 31.48 11.74
CA ALA A 183 15.29 31.70 12.20
C ALA A 183 15.22 32.73 13.35
N GLY A 184 15.66 33.96 13.06
CA GLY A 184 15.37 35.14 13.87
C GLY A 184 13.90 35.52 13.73
N ASP A 185 13.04 34.87 14.52
CA ASP A 185 11.92 35.48 15.25
C ASP A 185 11.16 34.37 15.98
N ILE A 186 11.28 34.40 17.31
CA ILE A 186 10.61 33.50 18.23
C ILE A 186 9.14 33.91 18.30
N ILE A 187 8.25 33.13 17.67
CA ILE A 187 6.81 33.21 17.97
C ILE A 187 6.62 32.62 19.38
N THR A 188 6.23 33.47 20.33
CA THR A 188 6.03 33.05 21.73
C THR A 188 4.71 32.30 21.91
N PRO A 189 4.66 31.29 22.81
CA PRO A 189 3.49 30.46 23.04
C PRO A 189 2.53 31.11 24.04
N GLU A 190 1.91 32.22 23.66
CA GLU A 190 0.80 32.81 24.43
C GLU A 190 -0.34 33.17 23.48
N SER A 191 -1.05 32.15 22.98
CA SER A 191 -2.35 32.34 22.33
C SER A 191 -3.26 31.15 22.63
N SER A 192 -4.12 31.32 23.64
CA SER A 192 -5.51 30.86 23.73
C SER A 192 -5.92 29.41 23.40
N VAL A 193 -5.00 28.44 23.32
CA VAL A 193 -5.37 27.02 23.09
C VAL A 193 -5.80 26.30 24.40
N VAL A 194 -5.54 26.89 25.57
CA VAL A 194 -5.81 26.26 26.88
C VAL A 194 -7.28 26.36 27.32
N GLU A 195 -8.06 27.34 26.85
CA GLU A 195 -9.47 27.49 27.28
C GLU A 195 -10.45 26.56 26.55
N LEU A 196 -10.12 26.08 25.35
CA LEU A 196 -10.93 25.08 24.64
C LEU A 196 -10.80 23.66 25.23
N PHE A 197 -9.78 23.43 26.04
CA PHE A 197 -9.51 22.17 26.75
C PHE A 197 -10.59 21.84 27.81
N GLY A 198 -11.23 22.87 28.39
CA GLY A 198 -12.25 22.69 29.43
C GLY A 198 -13.63 22.26 28.92
N LEU A 199 -13.99 22.61 27.68
CA LEU A 199 -15.35 22.41 27.16
C LEU A 199 -15.54 21.06 26.45
N ALA A 200 -14.50 20.55 25.77
CA ALA A 200 -14.59 19.27 25.05
C ALA A 200 -14.66 18.04 25.97
N MET A 201 -14.12 18.15 27.20
CA MET A 201 -14.10 17.08 28.20
C MET A 201 -15.35 17.04 29.11
N GLN A 202 -16.23 18.04 29.03
CA GLN A 202 -17.46 18.10 29.84
C GLN A 202 -18.72 17.66 29.09
N ALA A 203 -18.62 17.24 27.82
CA ALA A 203 -19.77 16.71 27.10
C ALA A 203 -20.23 15.38 27.72
N PRO A 204 -21.45 15.29 28.28
CA PRO A 204 -21.93 14.06 28.90
C PRO A 204 -22.06 12.96 27.85
N LYS A 205 -21.62 11.75 28.19
CA LYS A 205 -21.86 10.53 27.41
C LYS A 205 -23.37 10.26 27.37
N THR A 206 -24.06 10.78 26.36
CA THR A 206 -25.42 10.31 26.06
C THR A 206 -25.32 9.08 25.16
N ASN A 207 -25.88 7.98 25.64
CA ASN A 207 -26.10 6.77 24.86
C ASN A 207 -27.10 7.10 23.74
N SER A 208 -26.59 7.36 22.54
CA SER A 208 -27.39 7.42 21.32
C SER A 208 -26.72 6.56 20.26
N THR A 209 -27.26 5.35 20.09
CA THR A 209 -27.06 4.50 18.92
C THR A 209 -27.79 5.14 17.75
N PHE A 210 -27.19 6.12 17.09
CA PHE A 210 -27.48 6.55 15.71
C PHE A 210 -26.61 7.78 15.40
N LEU A 211 -25.38 7.59 14.96
CA LEU A 211 -24.57 8.64 14.31
C LEU A 211 -23.52 7.98 13.40
N ASP A 212 -23.83 8.02 12.11
CA ASP A 212 -22.98 8.27 10.94
C ASP A 212 -21.46 7.99 11.06
N ASP A 213 -20.93 7.13 10.18
CA ASP A 213 -19.52 6.72 10.09
C ASP A 213 -18.54 7.90 9.88
N SER A 214 -19.05 9.08 9.51
CA SER A 214 -18.30 10.33 9.41
C SER A 214 -17.78 10.85 10.78
N ALA A 215 -18.44 10.51 11.88
CA ALA A 215 -18.08 10.97 13.22
C ALA A 215 -16.87 10.24 13.82
N GLY A 216 -16.61 8.99 13.40
CA GLY A 216 -15.46 8.20 13.82
C GLY A 216 -14.14 8.72 13.26
N VAL A 217 -14.16 9.11 11.98
CA VAL A 217 -12.99 9.66 11.26
C VAL A 217 -12.55 11.01 11.84
N CYS A 218 -13.51 11.88 12.15
CA CYS A 218 -13.22 13.17 12.79
C CYS A 218 -12.54 13.01 14.15
N LYS A 219 -12.92 12.02 14.97
CA LYS A 219 -12.38 11.86 16.34
C LYS A 219 -10.89 11.53 16.37
N GLY A 220 -10.39 10.72 15.45
CA GLY A 220 -8.97 10.40 15.43
C GLY A 220 -8.11 11.44 14.71
N TYR A 221 -8.68 12.21 13.77
CA TYR A 221 -8.04 13.42 13.23
C TYR A 221 -7.77 14.43 14.36
N TRP A 222 -8.78 14.67 15.21
CA TRP A 222 -8.63 15.52 16.40
C TRP A 222 -7.65 14.96 17.42
N ALA A 223 -7.66 13.64 17.66
CA ALA A 223 -6.67 13.02 18.54
C ALA A 223 -5.24 13.18 18.00
N ALA A 224 -5.03 13.03 16.68
CA ALA A 224 -3.71 13.22 16.07
C ALA A 224 -3.22 14.67 16.18
N ILE A 225 -4.10 15.66 15.96
CA ILE A 225 -3.76 17.09 16.17
C ILE A 225 -3.47 17.38 17.65
N LEU A 226 -4.31 16.92 18.57
CA LEU A 226 -4.16 17.13 20.01
C LEU A 226 -2.89 16.46 20.58
N LEU A 227 -2.55 15.29 20.06
CA LEU A 227 -1.35 14.56 20.45
C LEU A 227 -0.09 15.16 19.79
N ALA A 228 -0.19 15.74 18.59
CA ALA A 228 0.92 16.44 17.95
C ALA A 228 1.20 17.82 18.59
N SER A 229 0.16 18.47 19.14
CA SER A 229 0.26 19.79 19.76
C SER A 229 0.73 19.79 21.21
N SER A 230 0.90 18.62 21.85
CA SER A 230 1.35 18.50 23.24
C SER A 230 2.74 17.86 23.33
N ASP A 231 3.67 18.48 24.06
CA ASP A 231 5.08 18.06 24.21
C ASP A 231 5.23 16.56 24.51
N ILE A 232 4.46 16.09 25.49
CA ILE A 232 4.55 14.72 26.02
C ILE A 232 4.04 13.70 25.00
N HIS A 233 3.10 14.06 24.13
CA HIS A 233 2.46 13.13 23.22
C HIS A 233 3.09 13.11 21.83
N PHE A 234 3.75 14.20 21.41
CA PHE A 234 4.50 14.24 20.15
C PHE A 234 5.64 13.22 20.16
N ASP A 235 6.47 13.25 21.20
CA ASP A 235 7.56 12.30 21.38
C ASP A 235 7.07 10.86 21.48
N VAL A 236 5.98 10.62 22.22
CA VAL A 236 5.39 9.28 22.40
C VAL A 236 4.79 8.76 21.09
N LEU A 237 4.07 9.58 20.32
CA LEU A 237 3.53 9.18 19.02
C LEU A 237 4.63 8.88 18.01
N PHE A 238 5.63 9.76 17.93
CA PHE A 238 6.71 9.62 16.97
C PHE A 238 7.61 8.43 17.33
N LEU A 239 7.91 8.26 18.62
CA LEU A 239 8.61 7.07 19.14
C LEU A 239 7.77 5.81 18.95
N SER A 240 6.45 5.85 19.13
CA SER A 240 5.55 4.72 18.87
C SER A 240 5.56 4.32 17.39
N ALA A 241 5.51 5.29 16.46
CA ALA A 241 5.61 5.02 15.03
C ALA A 241 6.99 4.45 14.64
N ALA A 242 8.07 5.02 15.17
CA ALA A 242 9.44 4.54 14.94
C ALA A 242 9.67 3.14 15.54
N THR A 243 9.16 2.89 16.75
CA THR A 243 9.26 1.59 17.44
C THR A 243 8.36 0.53 16.79
N ALA A 244 7.18 0.88 16.28
CA ALA A 244 6.34 -0.04 15.51
C ALA A 244 7.05 -0.53 14.23
N ARG A 245 7.77 0.37 13.54
CA ARG A 245 8.60 0.02 12.37
C ARG A 245 9.80 -0.86 12.77
N LYS A 246 10.52 -0.49 13.83
CA LYS A 246 11.63 -1.31 14.36
C LYS A 246 11.14 -2.69 14.83
N GLY A 247 9.95 -2.75 15.44
CA GLY A 247 9.31 -3.98 15.90
C GLY A 247 8.92 -4.91 14.77
N THR A 248 8.38 -4.38 13.66
CA THR A 248 8.07 -5.17 12.46
C THR A 248 9.34 -5.73 11.81
N ASP A 249 10.44 -4.98 11.75
CA ASP A 249 11.72 -5.47 11.24
C ASP A 249 12.35 -6.53 12.14
N ILE A 250 12.36 -6.32 13.46
CA ILE A 250 12.85 -7.31 14.43
C ILE A 250 12.04 -8.59 14.31
N ARG A 251 10.70 -8.49 14.28
CA ARG A 251 9.81 -9.63 14.13
C ARG A 251 10.09 -10.39 12.84
N ARG A 252 10.25 -9.69 11.71
CA ARG A 252 10.59 -10.29 10.42
C ARG A 252 11.89 -11.09 10.51
N LYS A 253 12.93 -10.52 11.13
CA LYS A 253 14.21 -11.22 11.36
C LYS A 253 14.02 -12.47 12.21
N THR A 254 13.24 -12.38 13.29
CA THR A 254 12.95 -13.51 14.17
C THR A 254 12.16 -14.63 13.47
N GLU A 255 11.17 -14.28 12.64
CA GLU A 255 10.38 -15.25 11.86
C GLU A 255 11.27 -15.97 10.83
N VAL A 256 12.10 -15.23 10.09
CA VAL A 256 13.06 -15.83 9.14
C VAL A 256 14.07 -16.72 9.87
N GLN A 257 14.62 -16.27 11.01
CA GLN A 257 15.54 -17.07 11.81
C GLN A 257 14.89 -18.35 12.35
N THR A 258 13.61 -18.28 12.74
CA THR A 258 12.85 -19.44 13.20
C THR A 258 12.72 -20.48 12.09
N ILE A 259 12.40 -20.05 10.87
CA ILE A 259 12.33 -20.95 9.71
C ILE A 259 13.70 -21.57 9.43
N SER A 260 14.75 -20.74 9.36
CA SER A 260 16.12 -21.20 9.12
C SER A 260 16.62 -22.20 10.15
N ASN A 261 16.31 -21.99 11.44
CA ASN A 261 16.73 -22.90 12.51
C ASN A 261 16.03 -24.27 12.45
N ASN A 262 14.76 -24.31 12.05
CA ASN A 262 14.00 -25.58 12.05
C ASN A 262 14.16 -26.36 10.74
N TRP A 263 14.31 -25.66 9.61
CA TRP A 263 14.45 -26.29 8.28
C TRP A 263 15.88 -26.31 7.76
N ASN A 264 16.85 -25.78 8.53
CA ASN A 264 18.24 -25.60 8.13
C ASN A 264 18.44 -24.79 6.85
N ARG A 265 17.42 -24.03 6.43
CA ARG A 265 17.39 -23.23 5.20
C ARG A 265 16.47 -22.02 5.36
N PRO A 266 16.84 -20.84 4.83
CA PRO A 266 15.93 -19.70 4.80
C PRO A 266 14.73 -19.97 3.87
N PRO A 267 13.58 -19.30 4.10
CA PRO A 267 12.32 -19.61 3.41
C PRO A 267 12.38 -19.56 1.88
N ASP A 268 13.22 -18.69 1.33
CA ASP A 268 13.48 -18.51 -0.11
C ASP A 268 14.24 -19.67 -0.77
N THR A 269 14.93 -20.49 0.01
CA THR A 269 15.65 -21.70 -0.46
C THR A 269 15.06 -23.00 0.07
N ALA A 270 14.21 -22.91 1.10
CA ALA A 270 13.51 -24.05 1.67
C ALA A 270 12.35 -24.48 0.77
N LEU A 271 11.61 -23.53 0.19
CA LEU A 271 10.52 -23.84 -0.73
C LEU A 271 11.06 -24.12 -2.14
N SER A 272 10.50 -25.13 -2.79
CA SER A 272 10.78 -25.41 -4.20
C SER A 272 10.19 -24.31 -5.09
N SER A 273 10.85 -24.00 -6.20
CA SER A 273 10.49 -22.89 -7.10
C SER A 273 9.08 -23.00 -7.69
N ASP A 274 8.50 -24.21 -7.75
CA ASP A 274 7.14 -24.47 -8.22
C ASP A 274 6.05 -23.97 -7.26
N ILE A 275 6.34 -23.91 -5.95
CA ILE A 275 5.39 -23.46 -4.92
C ILE A 275 5.78 -22.13 -4.28
N GLN A 276 6.98 -21.60 -4.56
CA GLN A 276 7.47 -20.39 -3.93
C GLN A 276 6.56 -19.20 -4.25
N PRO A 277 6.11 -18.43 -3.23
CA PRO A 277 5.36 -17.21 -3.51
C PRO A 277 6.27 -16.20 -4.22
N PRO A 278 5.74 -15.38 -5.15
CA PRO A 278 6.53 -14.31 -5.77
C PRO A 278 7.10 -13.37 -4.72
N ILE A 279 6.35 -13.15 -3.63
CA ILE A 279 6.80 -12.37 -2.48
C ILE A 279 6.31 -13.00 -1.17
N PHE A 280 7.20 -13.10 -0.20
CA PHE A 280 6.88 -13.59 1.13
C PHE A 280 6.20 -12.50 1.96
N SER A 281 4.88 -12.36 1.91
CA SER A 281 4.17 -11.42 2.79
C SER A 281 4.42 -11.71 4.28
N GLU A 282 4.18 -10.72 5.16
CA GLU A 282 4.32 -10.91 6.62
C GLU A 282 3.48 -12.09 7.12
N LYS A 283 2.26 -12.22 6.60
CA LYS A 283 1.35 -13.31 6.98
C LYS A 283 1.90 -14.67 6.55
N ILE A 284 2.40 -14.80 5.32
CA ILE A 284 3.02 -16.04 4.84
C ILE A 284 4.23 -16.40 5.70
N ARG A 285 5.15 -15.46 5.96
CA ARG A 285 6.34 -15.70 6.79
C ARG A 285 5.97 -16.19 8.19
N ARG A 286 5.00 -15.54 8.82
CA ARG A 286 4.53 -15.93 10.16
C ARG A 286 3.90 -17.32 10.18
N SER A 287 3.09 -17.64 9.18
CA SER A 287 2.49 -18.97 9.04
C SER A 287 3.56 -20.03 8.77
N LEU A 288 4.55 -19.74 7.92
CA LEU A 288 5.69 -20.63 7.65
C LEU A 288 6.56 -20.84 8.89
N ALA A 289 6.84 -19.80 9.68
CA ALA A 289 7.56 -19.92 10.95
C ALA A 289 6.77 -20.71 12.00
N THR A 290 5.44 -20.80 11.86
CA THR A 290 4.61 -21.66 12.70
C THR A 290 4.66 -23.10 12.21
N LEU A 291 4.52 -23.32 10.90
CA LEU A 291 4.64 -24.62 10.26
C LEU A 291 6.02 -25.26 10.49
N SER A 292 7.09 -24.47 10.45
CA SER A 292 8.44 -24.94 10.66
C SER A 292 8.68 -25.43 12.08
N ARG A 293 7.93 -24.93 13.06
CA ARG A 293 7.98 -25.41 14.46
C ARG A 293 7.26 -26.74 14.66
N THR A 294 6.33 -27.09 13.77
CA THR A 294 5.49 -28.28 13.92
C THR A 294 5.86 -29.41 12.96
N SER A 295 6.65 -29.14 11.92
CA SER A 295 6.99 -30.13 10.88
C SER A 295 8.37 -29.91 10.27
N SER A 296 9.02 -31.02 9.90
CA SER A 296 10.24 -30.98 9.08
C SER A 296 9.93 -30.50 7.67
N LEU A 297 10.95 -30.00 6.96
CA LEU A 297 10.81 -29.50 5.59
C LEU A 297 10.28 -30.60 4.64
N ASP A 298 10.80 -31.82 4.77
CA ASP A 298 10.40 -32.98 3.95
C ASP A 298 8.92 -33.35 4.14
N THR A 299 8.38 -33.11 5.34
CA THR A 299 6.94 -33.31 5.61
C THR A 299 6.11 -32.12 5.12
N ALA A 300 6.64 -30.90 5.28
CA ALA A 300 5.92 -29.67 4.97
C ALA A 300 5.69 -29.49 3.45
N ILE A 301 6.71 -29.74 2.61
CA ILE A 301 6.62 -29.48 1.16
C ILE A 301 5.47 -30.27 0.48
N PRO A 302 5.32 -31.60 0.68
CA PRO A 302 4.22 -32.34 0.07
C PRO A 302 2.85 -31.83 0.54
N LEU A 303 2.70 -31.50 1.82
CA LEU A 303 1.44 -30.98 2.36
C LEU A 303 1.08 -29.62 1.78
N LEU A 304 2.06 -28.74 1.58
CA LEU A 304 1.87 -27.44 0.93
C LEU A 304 1.45 -27.60 -0.53
N ARG A 305 2.08 -28.53 -1.28
CA ARG A 305 1.68 -28.85 -2.66
C ARG A 305 0.24 -29.35 -2.74
N LEU A 306 -0.16 -30.27 -1.85
CA LEU A 306 -1.53 -30.75 -1.78
C LEU A 306 -2.53 -29.64 -1.50
N ALA A 307 -2.20 -28.70 -0.61
CA ALA A 307 -3.07 -27.57 -0.30
C ALA A 307 -3.24 -26.64 -1.53
N ILE A 308 -2.15 -26.34 -2.24
CA ILE A 308 -2.18 -25.57 -3.50
C ILE A 308 -3.04 -26.29 -4.55
N GLN A 309 -2.84 -27.60 -4.74
CA GLN A 309 -3.60 -28.38 -5.72
C GLN A 309 -5.11 -28.44 -5.38
N ALA A 310 -5.45 -28.58 -4.10
CA ALA A 310 -6.84 -28.56 -3.63
C ALA A 310 -7.51 -27.20 -3.92
N ARG A 311 -6.79 -26.09 -3.71
CA ARG A 311 -7.26 -24.76 -4.09
C ARG A 311 -7.50 -24.64 -5.59
N ILE A 312 -6.51 -25.02 -6.41
CA ILE A 312 -6.59 -24.91 -7.89
C ILE A 312 -7.77 -25.73 -8.44
N SER A 313 -8.08 -26.87 -7.80
CA SER A 313 -9.18 -27.75 -8.20
C SER A 313 -10.56 -27.25 -7.77
N THR A 314 -10.65 -26.25 -6.89
CA THR A 314 -11.92 -25.73 -6.39
C THR A 314 -12.54 -24.75 -7.40
N PRO A 315 -13.76 -24.97 -7.94
CA PRO A 315 -14.33 -24.25 -9.09
C PRO A 315 -14.51 -22.72 -8.98
N LEU A 316 -14.27 -22.12 -7.83
CA LEU A 316 -14.54 -20.69 -7.56
C LEU A 316 -13.35 -19.94 -6.94
N LEU A 317 -12.23 -20.62 -6.71
CA LEU A 317 -11.07 -20.01 -6.08
C LEU A 317 -10.05 -19.56 -7.12
N GLN A 318 -9.28 -18.53 -6.76
CA GLN A 318 -8.18 -18.04 -7.59
C GLN A 318 -7.17 -19.17 -7.85
N LYS A 319 -6.91 -19.43 -9.13
CA LYS A 319 -6.04 -20.53 -9.62
C LYS A 319 -4.56 -20.16 -9.59
N HIS A 320 -4.10 -19.58 -8.48
CA HIS A 320 -2.69 -19.26 -8.28
C HIS A 320 -1.90 -20.56 -8.15
N LYS A 321 -0.77 -20.68 -8.88
CA LYS A 321 0.11 -21.86 -8.80
C LYS A 321 1.08 -21.80 -7.61
N TYR A 322 1.26 -20.63 -7.01
CA TYR A 322 2.18 -20.41 -5.89
C TYR A 322 1.48 -20.48 -4.53
N LEU A 323 2.27 -20.59 -3.46
CA LEU A 323 1.79 -20.69 -2.09
C LEU A 323 1.12 -19.40 -1.59
N LEU A 324 -0.09 -19.50 -1.04
CA LEU A 324 -0.78 -18.41 -0.34
C LEU A 324 -0.78 -18.65 1.17
N THR A 325 -1.14 -17.60 1.94
CA THR A 325 -1.25 -17.69 3.41
C THR A 325 -2.26 -18.75 3.83
N SER A 326 -3.40 -18.85 3.12
CA SER A 326 -4.47 -19.81 3.41
C SER A 326 -3.97 -21.25 3.38
N ASP A 327 -3.16 -21.60 2.38
CA ASP A 327 -2.65 -22.97 2.22
C ASP A 327 -1.76 -23.36 3.40
N VAL A 328 -0.89 -22.45 3.84
CA VAL A 328 -0.01 -22.69 4.99
C VAL A 328 -0.83 -22.88 6.26
N LEU A 329 -1.87 -22.06 6.45
CA LEU A 329 -2.75 -22.17 7.62
C LEU A 329 -3.56 -23.47 7.61
N ASP A 330 -4.02 -23.93 6.45
CA ASP A 330 -4.73 -25.21 6.31
C ASP A 330 -3.82 -26.39 6.67
N VAL A 331 -2.55 -26.35 6.25
CA VAL A 331 -1.56 -27.37 6.62
C VAL A 331 -1.27 -27.32 8.12
N VAL A 332 -1.04 -26.14 8.70
CA VAL A 332 -0.83 -25.97 10.15
C VAL A 332 -2.01 -26.52 10.94
N LYS A 333 -3.25 -26.22 10.51
CA LYS A 333 -4.48 -26.72 11.15
C LYS A 333 -4.55 -28.25 11.08
N LYS A 334 -4.26 -28.85 9.93
CA LYS A 334 -4.25 -30.31 9.75
C LYS A 334 -3.22 -31.01 10.64
N LEU A 335 -2.07 -30.39 10.89
CA LEU A 335 -1.03 -30.93 11.77
C LEU A 335 -1.35 -30.74 13.26
N GLN A 336 -2.07 -29.67 13.61
CA GLN A 336 -2.45 -29.38 15.00
C GLN A 336 -3.68 -30.17 15.46
N THR A 337 -4.55 -30.61 14.55
CA THR A 337 -5.65 -31.50 14.92
C THR A 337 -5.08 -32.84 15.39
N PRO A 338 -5.34 -33.27 16.64
CA PRO A 338 -4.85 -34.55 17.16
C PRO A 338 -5.53 -35.69 16.41
N LYS A 339 -4.94 -36.11 15.30
CA LYS A 339 -5.27 -37.37 14.64
C LYS A 339 -4.44 -38.49 15.27
N PRO A 340 -4.97 -39.73 15.34
CA PRO A 340 -4.13 -40.89 15.63
C PRO A 340 -2.98 -40.93 14.59
N ASN A 341 -1.73 -40.87 15.09
CA ASN A 341 -0.50 -40.58 14.36
C ASN A 341 -0.29 -41.40 13.06
N THR A 342 -0.94 -42.56 12.95
CA THR A 342 -0.86 -43.49 11.82
C THR A 342 -1.54 -42.99 10.54
N GLN A 343 -2.57 -42.14 10.61
CA GLN A 343 -3.35 -41.76 9.41
C GLN A 343 -2.67 -40.66 8.57
N LEU A 344 -2.07 -39.65 9.22
CA LEU A 344 -1.43 -38.51 8.53
C LEU A 344 -0.15 -38.90 7.80
N GLN A 345 0.66 -39.80 8.38
CA GLN A 345 1.82 -40.35 7.69
C GLN A 345 1.43 -41.21 6.50
N ALA A 346 0.37 -42.01 6.62
CA ALA A 346 -0.16 -42.79 5.50
C ALA A 346 -0.69 -41.90 4.37
N ASP A 347 -1.44 -40.83 4.69
CA ASP A 347 -1.95 -39.87 3.71
C ASP A 347 -0.82 -39.11 3.00
N ALA A 348 0.24 -38.73 3.74
CA ALA A 348 1.40 -38.05 3.17
C ALA A 348 2.23 -38.97 2.27
N GLN A 349 2.46 -40.23 2.67
CA GLN A 349 3.15 -41.23 1.86
C GLN A 349 2.36 -41.58 0.59
N ALA A 350 1.03 -41.74 0.71
CA ALA A 350 0.17 -41.98 -0.45
C ALA A 350 0.16 -40.80 -1.43
N ALA A 351 0.28 -39.57 -0.93
CA ALA A 351 0.40 -38.38 -1.78
C ALA A 351 1.75 -38.28 -2.49
N ILE A 352 2.85 -38.62 -1.81
CA ILE A 352 4.18 -38.70 -2.44
C ILE A 352 4.15 -39.70 -3.60
N GLN A 353 3.57 -40.88 -3.37
CA GLN A 353 3.48 -41.93 -4.39
C GLN A 353 2.63 -41.51 -5.61
N ARG A 354 1.54 -40.77 -5.41
CA ARG A 354 0.73 -40.23 -6.52
C ARG A 354 1.45 -39.16 -7.35
N VAL A 355 2.34 -38.39 -6.74
CA VAL A 355 3.14 -37.38 -7.45
C VAL A 355 4.26 -38.05 -8.25
N GLU A 356 4.83 -39.14 -7.73
CA GLU A 356 5.86 -39.92 -8.41
C GLU A 356 5.29 -40.75 -9.58
N ASP A 357 4.10 -41.33 -9.43
CA ASP A 357 3.45 -42.15 -10.47
C ASP A 357 2.79 -41.33 -11.60
N GLY A 358 2.62 -40.01 -11.42
CA GLY A 358 1.96 -39.12 -12.39
C GLY A 358 2.86 -38.52 -13.48
N GLY A 359 4.12 -38.97 -13.58
CA GLY A 359 5.15 -38.39 -14.45
C GLY A 359 5.27 -38.95 -15.87
N GLU A 360 4.49 -39.97 -16.25
CA GLU A 360 4.57 -40.55 -17.60
C GLU A 360 3.46 -40.05 -18.53
N ASN A 361 3.91 -39.30 -19.54
CA ASN A 361 3.19 -38.93 -20.76
C ASN A 361 2.33 -40.08 -21.29
N HIS A 362 1.03 -39.84 -21.42
CA HIS A 362 0.20 -40.52 -22.40
C HIS A 362 -0.17 -39.53 -23.51
N ASN A 363 0.73 -39.43 -24.50
CA ASN A 363 0.33 -39.14 -25.87
C ASN A 363 -0.29 -40.43 -26.42
N GLY A 364 -1.58 -40.38 -26.73
CA GLY A 364 -2.30 -41.49 -27.34
C GLY A 364 -3.55 -40.95 -28.02
N GLU A 365 -3.44 -40.82 -29.34
CA GLU A 365 -4.49 -40.49 -30.29
C GLU A 365 -5.66 -41.49 -30.28
N ASP A 366 -6.77 -41.04 -30.88
CA ASP A 366 -7.75 -41.84 -31.64
C ASP A 366 -8.66 -42.83 -30.90
N ASN A 367 -9.95 -42.46 -30.74
CA ASN A 367 -11.01 -42.83 -31.70
C ASN A 367 -12.43 -42.68 -31.11
N LYS A 368 -13.29 -42.10 -31.96
CA LYS A 368 -14.65 -42.54 -32.36
C LYS A 368 -15.80 -42.64 -31.36
N ASP A 369 -16.85 -41.92 -31.77
CA ASP A 369 -18.23 -42.37 -31.94
C ASP A 369 -18.88 -43.05 -30.73
N GLU A 370 -19.70 -42.29 -30.00
CA GLU A 370 -20.94 -42.85 -29.45
C GLU A 370 -22.04 -41.79 -29.48
N GLU A 371 -22.93 -41.97 -30.46
CA GLU A 371 -24.25 -41.36 -30.55
C GLU A 371 -25.06 -41.73 -29.30
N GLY A 372 -25.53 -40.72 -28.56
CA GLY A 372 -26.29 -40.89 -27.33
C GLY A 372 -27.51 -39.96 -27.28
N ASN A 373 -28.49 -40.29 -28.12
CA ASN A 373 -29.94 -40.21 -27.86
C ASN A 373 -30.44 -39.14 -26.86
N TYR A 374 -30.91 -38.01 -27.39
CA TYR A 374 -31.76 -37.06 -26.67
C TYR A 374 -33.22 -37.47 -26.83
N ASP A 375 -33.91 -37.77 -25.73
CA ASP A 375 -35.37 -37.65 -25.61
C ASP A 375 -35.79 -37.74 -24.13
N ASN A 376 -36.21 -36.60 -23.57
CA ASN A 376 -37.52 -36.42 -22.91
C ASN A 376 -37.52 -35.20 -21.96
N ASN A 377 -38.23 -34.17 -22.43
CA ASN A 377 -39.32 -33.45 -21.75
C ASN A 377 -39.55 -33.71 -20.26
N SER A 378 -39.61 -32.62 -19.49
CA SER A 378 -40.88 -32.16 -18.90
C SER A 378 -40.73 -30.73 -18.37
N ASP A 379 -41.53 -29.82 -18.93
CA ASP A 379 -42.38 -28.82 -18.26
C ASP A 379 -42.05 -28.51 -16.79
N ASP A 380 -41.82 -27.23 -16.45
CA ASP A 380 -42.82 -26.46 -15.68
C ASP A 380 -42.44 -24.98 -15.49
N GLU A 381 -43.43 -24.14 -15.82
CA GLU A 381 -43.86 -22.84 -15.26
C GLU A 381 -42.90 -21.72 -14.80
N GLY A 382 -43.10 -20.55 -15.44
CA GLY A 382 -43.43 -19.25 -14.79
C GLY A 382 -42.27 -18.48 -14.13
N GLY A 383 -42.04 -17.20 -14.37
CA GLY A 383 -42.82 -16.17 -15.03
C GLY A 383 -42.12 -14.81 -14.86
N ASP A 384 -42.71 -13.84 -15.55
CA ASP A 384 -42.71 -12.39 -15.30
C ASP A 384 -41.46 -11.57 -15.68
N GLU A 385 -41.59 -11.09 -16.91
CA GLU A 385 -41.16 -9.80 -17.44
C GLU A 385 -41.46 -8.65 -16.47
N GLU A 386 -40.46 -7.81 -16.16
CA GLU A 386 -40.70 -6.38 -15.95
C GLU A 386 -39.66 -5.59 -16.75
N GLU A 387 -40.15 -5.05 -17.87
CA GLU A 387 -39.62 -3.89 -18.55
C GLU A 387 -39.76 -2.68 -17.61
N ASP A 388 -38.70 -1.89 -17.43
CA ASP A 388 -38.86 -0.51 -16.98
C ASP A 388 -38.00 0.41 -17.85
N GLU A 389 -38.70 1.03 -18.80
CA GLU A 389 -38.24 2.11 -19.65
C GLU A 389 -38.13 3.40 -18.83
N GLY A 390 -36.90 3.84 -18.57
CA GLY A 390 -36.60 5.13 -17.98
C GLY A 390 -36.01 6.11 -18.98
N GLU A 391 -36.78 6.52 -19.99
CA GLU A 391 -36.47 7.70 -20.80
C GLU A 391 -36.52 8.96 -19.92
N GLY A 392 -35.37 9.62 -19.76
CA GLY A 392 -35.23 10.88 -19.04
C GLY A 392 -34.47 11.91 -19.88
N GLY A 393 -35.10 12.37 -20.97
CA GLY A 393 -34.66 13.53 -21.73
C GLY A 393 -34.71 14.80 -20.88
N GLY A 394 -33.59 15.54 -20.87
CA GLY A 394 -33.43 16.69 -19.97
C GLY A 394 -32.39 17.70 -20.44
N ARG A 395 -32.68 18.33 -21.59
CA ARG A 395 -32.52 19.77 -21.84
C ARG A 395 -31.09 20.35 -21.83
N GLU A 396 -30.59 20.55 -23.06
CA GLU A 396 -29.60 21.57 -23.39
C GLU A 396 -30.12 22.96 -23.00
N GLU A 397 -29.39 23.66 -22.14
CA GLU A 397 -29.45 25.13 -22.08
C GLU A 397 -28.09 25.68 -22.51
N ASN A 398 -28.00 25.92 -23.83
CA ASN A 398 -27.18 26.96 -24.42
C ASN A 398 -27.52 28.31 -23.77
N ARG A 399 -26.52 28.95 -23.15
CA ARG A 399 -26.43 30.41 -22.96
C ARG A 399 -25.09 30.73 -22.28
N ASN A 400 -24.13 31.24 -23.05
CA ASN A 400 -23.55 32.53 -22.70
C ASN A 400 -22.85 33.12 -23.92
N ASP A 401 -23.50 34.14 -24.50
CA ASP A 401 -22.89 35.05 -25.45
C ASP A 401 -21.82 35.87 -24.71
N GLY A 402 -20.57 35.70 -25.14
CA GLY A 402 -19.46 36.55 -24.74
C GLY A 402 -19.35 37.72 -25.71
N ASP A 403 -20.04 38.82 -25.41
CA ASP A 403 -19.68 40.15 -25.91
C ASP A 403 -18.73 40.78 -24.87
N VAL A 404 -17.43 40.82 -25.18
CA VAL A 404 -16.50 41.72 -24.50
C VAL A 404 -15.82 42.59 -25.55
N GLU A 405 -16.10 43.87 -25.39
CA GLU A 405 -15.63 45.01 -26.14
C GLU A 405 -14.10 45.07 -26.20
N GLU A 406 -13.56 45.17 -27.42
CA GLU A 406 -12.20 45.65 -27.65
C GLU A 406 -12.29 47.05 -28.25
N GLN A 407 -12.19 48.08 -27.40
CA GLN A 407 -11.91 49.45 -27.81
C GLN A 407 -10.87 50.09 -26.89
N GLY A 408 -9.68 50.32 -27.44
CA GLY A 408 -8.84 51.52 -27.25
C GLY A 408 -8.25 51.78 -25.87
N TYR A 409 -6.92 51.71 -25.77
CA TYR A 409 -6.02 52.88 -25.84
C TYR A 409 -4.56 52.44 -26.02
#